data_AF-A0A372RI46-F1
#
_entry.id   AF-A0A372RI46-F1
#
_cell.length_a   1.000
_cell.length_b   1.000
_cell.length_c   1.000
_cell.angle_alpha   90.00
_cell.angle_beta   90.00
_cell.angle_gamma   90.00
#
_symmetry.space_group_name_H-M   'P 1'
#
loop_
_entity.id
_entity.type
_entity.pdbx_description
1 polymer ?
#
loop_
_entity_poly.entity_id
_entity_poly.type
_entity_poly.pdbx_seq_one_letter_code
_entity_poly.pdbx_strand_id
1 'polypeptide(L)'
;MSKLPLETIEEILSYIDEDDITTFHSLSFINRTWCNLCIPHLWKKPFNIKNNNNNSKNLYKIITIILSFLDEEQKSVLKLNENKTGIFSTKKLLYNYPTYIRQLDFNNIFLLITEWIIKNKKYRTKFKENYFIKNSDKFTFDFSIFKEDEEDYELNFSYNRIIERCCLKDQEKLAFFEYIFKIIITRSKGIRKLFVDIYHENEEIAYTIPKDYFKYIFELKDFGKCFTGLNEFSCKGNFHKIWLINGIKKYSHDIKKLTIYPWNRNYVNDLRVKDLKGLLKAQKNLKSLSFSVDSEVEKKVIECMQGNILKTLESFNMKYGDLTNNELKYLSKCKKLKKLYFDTVYFDESINILDLLKEFIKNNGHNLKNFQLSQNIIDINNINNNNLDINEILSTLLVSCSNLSNFYVNIDNQSDIILFFKILRQFKHSLKSINVGNYNNGIPKFNFNYDFMLEFIEIFMSMSNIINLDLSNWEISFNSFKIFIENCCHSKILLKVFKVSCVGGSKEDLESLIESNAKLNSRSLDNILIIENDEIKNITIIWH
;
A
#
# COMPACT_ATOMS: atom_id res chain seq x y z
N MET A 1 -44.47 -10.07 12.05
CA MET A 1 -43.73 -9.01 11.34
C MET A 1 -43.81 -9.29 9.85
N SER A 2 -44.33 -8.35 9.05
CA SER A 2 -44.30 -8.45 7.59
C SER A 2 -42.85 -8.60 7.12
N LYS A 3 -42.59 -9.57 6.24
CA LYS A 3 -41.26 -9.76 5.66
C LYS A 3 -41.06 -8.69 4.60
N LEU A 4 -40.02 -7.87 4.73
CA LEU A 4 -39.57 -7.01 3.64
C LEU A 4 -39.24 -7.87 2.40
N PRO A 5 -39.57 -7.42 1.18
CA PRO A 5 -39.12 -8.05 -0.04
C PRO A 5 -37.60 -8.20 -0.09
N LEU A 6 -37.09 -9.22 -0.79
CA LEU A 6 -35.67 -9.51 -0.85
C LEU A 6 -34.89 -8.33 -1.47
N GLU A 7 -35.45 -7.78 -2.53
CA GLU A 7 -34.91 -6.68 -3.32
C GLU A 7 -34.74 -5.42 -2.45
N THR A 8 -35.70 -5.16 -1.55
CA THR A 8 -35.62 -4.05 -0.60
C THR A 8 -34.49 -4.26 0.40
N ILE A 9 -34.28 -5.49 0.89
CA ILE A 9 -33.18 -5.78 1.80
C ILE A 9 -31.84 -5.61 1.07
N GLU A 10 -31.71 -6.12 -0.15
CA GLU A 10 -30.49 -5.97 -0.96
C GLU A 10 -30.18 -4.50 -1.25
N GLU A 11 -31.18 -3.67 -1.54
CA GLU A 11 -31.01 -2.23 -1.71
C GLU A 11 -30.53 -1.56 -0.42
N ILE A 12 -31.11 -1.90 0.74
CA ILE A 12 -30.62 -1.40 2.04
C ILE A 12 -29.15 -1.78 2.26
N LEU A 13 -28.79 -3.04 2.01
CA LEU A 13 -27.42 -3.51 2.15
C LEU A 13 -26.45 -2.82 1.19
N SER A 14 -26.93 -2.34 0.03
CA SER A 14 -26.11 -1.65 -0.97
C SER A 14 -25.61 -0.28 -0.52
N TYR A 15 -26.29 0.35 0.45
CA TYR A 15 -25.88 1.62 1.04
C TYR A 15 -24.86 1.46 2.18
N ILE A 16 -24.60 0.24 2.65
CA ILE A 16 -23.61 -0.05 3.69
C ILE A 16 -22.23 -0.14 3.06
N ASP A 17 -21.24 0.54 3.65
CA ASP A 17 -19.85 0.43 3.20
C ASP A 17 -19.38 -1.03 3.23
N GLU A 18 -18.69 -1.48 2.17
CA GLU A 18 -18.25 -2.87 2.06
C GLU A 18 -17.28 -3.31 3.17
N ASP A 19 -16.67 -2.35 3.87
CA ASP A 19 -15.79 -2.56 4.99
C ASP A 19 -16.48 -2.40 6.36
N ASP A 20 -17.77 -2.05 6.43
CA ASP A 20 -18.53 -1.97 7.68
C ASP A 20 -19.02 -3.35 8.13
N ILE A 21 -18.05 -4.15 8.59
CA ILE A 21 -18.23 -5.52 9.08
C ILE A 21 -19.17 -5.55 10.31
N THR A 22 -19.13 -4.49 11.13
CA THR A 22 -19.94 -4.36 12.35
C THR A 22 -21.43 -4.28 12.05
N THR A 23 -21.81 -3.48 11.06
CA THR A 23 -23.20 -3.37 10.64
C THR A 23 -23.69 -4.66 10.02
N PHE A 24 -22.93 -5.27 9.11
CA PHE A 24 -23.31 -6.58 8.52
C PHE A 24 -23.45 -7.67 9.58
N HIS A 25 -22.58 -7.68 10.59
CA HIS A 25 -22.65 -8.63 11.71
C HIS A 25 -23.96 -8.47 12.46
N SER A 26 -24.31 -7.24 12.88
CA SER A 26 -25.56 -6.95 13.59
C SER A 26 -26.80 -7.34 12.78
N LEU A 27 -26.83 -6.99 11.49
CA LEU A 27 -27.93 -7.34 10.59
C LEU A 27 -28.10 -8.86 10.42
N SER A 28 -27.01 -9.63 10.51
CA SER A 28 -27.06 -11.08 10.35
C SER A 28 -27.87 -11.80 11.45
N PHE A 29 -28.13 -11.14 12.59
CA PHE A 29 -28.92 -11.68 13.70
C PHE A 29 -30.43 -11.41 13.59
N ILE A 30 -30.88 -10.59 12.63
CA ILE A 30 -32.31 -10.23 12.53
C ILE A 30 -33.17 -11.46 12.26
N ASN A 31 -32.91 -12.17 11.16
CA ASN A 31 -33.54 -13.44 10.80
C ASN A 31 -32.74 -14.16 9.70
N ARG A 32 -33.19 -15.35 9.30
CA ARG A 32 -32.51 -16.17 8.28
C ARG A 32 -32.31 -15.47 6.94
N THR A 33 -33.26 -14.65 6.49
CA THR A 33 -33.14 -13.93 5.20
C THR A 33 -32.02 -12.91 5.25
N TRP A 34 -31.99 -12.06 6.28
CA TRP A 34 -30.92 -11.09 6.49
C TRP A 34 -29.58 -11.77 6.71
N CYS A 35 -29.54 -12.87 7.47
CA CYS A 35 -28.33 -13.67 7.66
C CYS A 35 -27.77 -14.16 6.31
N ASN A 36 -28.62 -14.76 5.46
CA ASN A 36 -28.22 -15.26 4.15
C ASN A 36 -27.64 -14.17 3.24
N LEU A 37 -28.16 -12.94 3.32
CA LEU A 37 -27.68 -11.81 2.53
C LEU A 37 -26.42 -11.15 3.12
N CYS A 38 -26.29 -11.07 4.45
CA CYS A 38 -25.14 -10.43 5.09
C CYS A 38 -23.88 -11.33 5.10
N ILE A 39 -24.02 -12.65 5.20
CA ILE A 39 -22.87 -13.58 5.28
C ILE A 39 -21.91 -13.44 4.09
N PRO A 40 -22.38 -13.36 2.83
CA PRO A 40 -21.52 -13.06 1.68
C PRO A 40 -20.72 -11.77 1.79
N HIS A 41 -21.28 -10.73 2.42
CA HIS A 41 -20.60 -9.45 2.62
C HIS A 41 -19.51 -9.58 3.70
N LEU A 42 -19.83 -10.23 4.83
CA LEU A 42 -18.88 -10.52 5.91
C LEU A 42 -17.67 -11.33 5.44
N TRP A 43 -17.91 -12.31 4.55
CA TRP A 43 -16.88 -13.23 4.04
C TRP A 43 -16.23 -12.77 2.73
N LYS A 44 -16.49 -11.55 2.26
CA LYS A 44 -15.90 -11.01 1.03
C LYS A 44 -14.40 -10.80 1.16
N LYS A 45 -13.92 -10.38 2.34
CA LYS A 45 -12.52 -10.02 2.64
C LYS A 45 -12.07 -10.63 3.99
N PRO A 46 -12.12 -11.96 4.17
CA PRO A 46 -11.94 -12.56 5.50
C PRO A 46 -10.52 -12.38 6.06
N PHE A 47 -9.52 -12.18 5.20
CA PHE A 47 -8.12 -12.02 5.60
C PHE A 47 -7.67 -10.56 5.73
N ASN A 48 -8.61 -9.61 5.75
CA ASN A 48 -8.25 -8.20 5.88
C ASN A 48 -8.02 -7.85 7.36
N ILE A 49 -6.77 -7.87 7.80
CA ILE A 49 -6.38 -7.46 9.16
C ILE A 49 -6.28 -5.93 9.16
N LYS A 50 -7.32 -5.23 9.61
CA LYS A 50 -7.20 -3.80 9.89
C LYS A 50 -6.50 -3.63 11.24
N ASN A 51 -5.40 -2.87 11.28
CA ASN A 51 -4.57 -2.66 12.47
C ASN A 51 -5.27 -1.92 13.64
N ASN A 52 -6.53 -1.52 13.51
CA ASN A 52 -7.23 -0.77 14.54
C ASN A 52 -8.25 -1.65 15.27
N ASN A 53 -7.97 -1.83 16.58
CA ASN A 53 -8.83 -2.30 17.67
C ASN A 53 -8.79 -3.80 18.03
N ASN A 54 -8.98 -4.05 19.32
CA ASN A 54 -8.91 -5.27 20.14
C ASN A 54 -9.56 -6.58 19.60
N ASN A 55 -10.14 -6.57 18.40
CA ASN A 55 -10.80 -7.70 17.75
C ASN A 55 -9.84 -8.65 17.00
N SER A 56 -8.54 -8.32 16.90
CA SER A 56 -7.54 -9.15 16.22
C SER A 56 -7.30 -10.51 16.89
N LYS A 57 -7.53 -10.62 18.21
CA LYS A 57 -7.16 -11.78 19.05
C LYS A 57 -7.77 -13.13 18.64
N ASN A 58 -8.71 -13.16 17.70
CA ASN A 58 -9.40 -14.37 17.26
C ASN A 58 -9.48 -14.51 15.73
N LEU A 59 -8.87 -13.63 14.94
CA LEU A 59 -8.97 -13.68 13.47
C LEU A 59 -8.40 -14.98 12.90
N TYR A 60 -7.39 -15.56 13.55
CA TYR A 60 -6.83 -16.86 13.17
C TYR A 60 -7.90 -17.97 13.09
N LYS A 61 -9.04 -17.87 13.78
CA LYS A 61 -10.14 -18.85 13.70
C LYS A 61 -10.76 -18.96 12.30
N ILE A 62 -10.57 -17.98 11.43
CA ILE A 62 -10.94 -18.06 10.01
C ILE A 62 -10.23 -19.26 9.35
N ILE A 63 -8.98 -19.52 9.73
CA ILE A 63 -8.21 -20.68 9.26
C ILE A 63 -8.91 -21.98 9.68
N THR A 64 -9.41 -22.10 10.92
CA THR A 64 -10.20 -23.27 11.35
C THR A 64 -11.42 -23.50 10.45
N ILE A 65 -12.16 -22.44 10.12
CA ILE A 65 -13.36 -22.54 9.30
C ILE A 65 -13.01 -23.02 7.90
N ILE A 66 -11.94 -22.52 7.29
CA ILE A 66 -11.51 -22.97 5.96
C ILE A 66 -11.00 -24.41 6.00
N LEU A 67 -10.16 -24.76 6.98
CA LEU A 67 -9.63 -26.12 7.12
C LEU A 67 -10.73 -27.17 7.38
N SER A 68 -11.89 -26.79 7.90
CA SER A 68 -13.02 -27.72 8.04
C SER A 68 -13.61 -28.23 6.71
N PHE A 69 -13.23 -27.61 5.58
CA PHE A 69 -13.59 -28.07 4.24
C PHE A 69 -12.61 -29.10 3.66
N LEU A 70 -11.55 -29.46 4.39
CA LEU A 70 -10.67 -30.58 4.04
C LEU A 70 -11.41 -31.91 4.24
N ASP A 71 -11.04 -32.91 3.43
CA ASP A 71 -11.43 -34.29 3.69
C ASP A 71 -10.57 -34.92 4.80
N GLU A 72 -10.95 -36.12 5.26
CA GLU A 72 -10.27 -36.79 6.38
C GLU A 72 -8.82 -37.17 6.06
N GLU A 73 -8.52 -37.48 4.80
CA GLU A 73 -7.15 -37.78 4.37
C GLU A 73 -6.28 -36.53 4.48
N GLN A 74 -6.73 -35.40 3.94
CA GLN A 74 -6.04 -34.12 4.01
C GLN A 74 -5.89 -33.62 5.45
N LYS A 75 -6.91 -33.80 6.29
CA LYS A 75 -6.81 -33.50 7.73
C LYS A 75 -5.73 -34.35 8.40
N SER A 76 -5.64 -35.63 8.07
CA SER A 76 -4.59 -36.52 8.58
C SER A 76 -3.19 -36.06 8.15
N VAL A 77 -3.02 -35.64 6.89
CA VAL A 77 -1.75 -35.09 6.37
C VAL A 77 -1.30 -33.86 7.17
N LEU A 78 -2.23 -32.97 7.50
CA LEU A 78 -1.93 -31.78 8.30
C LEU A 78 -1.99 -32.03 9.83
N LYS A 79 -2.12 -33.30 10.27
CA LYS A 79 -2.19 -33.70 11.67
C LYS A 79 -3.33 -33.04 12.46
N LEU A 80 -4.49 -32.91 11.80
CA LEU A 80 -5.69 -32.21 12.24
C LEU A 80 -6.78 -33.11 12.86
N ASN A 81 -6.43 -34.33 13.28
CA ASN A 81 -7.37 -35.38 13.70
C ASN A 81 -8.53 -34.88 14.59
N GLU A 82 -9.76 -34.97 14.07
CA GLU A 82 -10.97 -34.39 14.67
C GLU A 82 -11.24 -34.92 16.09
N ASN A 83 -11.08 -36.23 16.29
CA ASN A 83 -11.40 -36.92 17.54
C ASN A 83 -10.41 -36.62 18.69
N LYS A 84 -9.24 -36.04 18.40
CA LYS A 84 -8.18 -35.78 19.40
C LYS A 84 -7.93 -34.29 19.66
N THR A 85 -8.27 -33.43 18.71
CA THR A 85 -7.80 -32.04 18.73
C THR A 85 -8.81 -31.06 19.33
N GLY A 86 -10.12 -31.33 19.22
CA GLY A 86 -11.17 -30.37 19.64
C GLY A 86 -11.12 -29.03 18.88
N ILE A 87 -10.35 -28.98 17.78
CA ILE A 87 -10.11 -27.78 16.98
C ILE A 87 -11.34 -27.44 16.13
N PHE A 88 -12.01 -28.47 15.60
CA PHE A 88 -13.20 -28.33 14.77
C PHE A 88 -14.47 -28.51 15.59
N SER A 89 -15.49 -27.73 15.25
CA SER A 89 -16.83 -27.99 15.78
C SER A 89 -17.40 -29.24 15.12
N THR A 90 -18.04 -30.10 15.90
CA THR A 90 -18.85 -31.22 15.38
C THR A 90 -20.10 -30.75 14.64
N LYS A 91 -20.44 -29.46 14.73
CA LYS A 91 -21.57 -28.88 14.02
C LYS A 91 -21.23 -28.62 12.56
N LYS A 92 -22.06 -29.13 11.67
CA LYS A 92 -21.98 -28.87 10.23
C LYS A 92 -22.03 -27.37 9.95
N LEU A 93 -21.09 -26.89 9.13
CA LEU A 93 -21.11 -25.51 8.65
C LEU A 93 -22.38 -25.25 7.83
N LEU A 94 -23.04 -24.12 8.12
CA LEU A 94 -24.28 -23.73 7.44
C LEU A 94 -24.03 -23.17 6.04
N TYR A 95 -22.85 -22.61 5.80
CA TYR A 95 -22.53 -21.90 4.56
C TYR A 95 -21.23 -22.40 3.96
N ASN A 96 -21.15 -22.38 2.62
CA ASN A 96 -19.91 -22.61 1.89
C ASN A 96 -19.08 -21.32 1.84
N TYR A 97 -18.52 -20.94 2.99
CA TYR A 97 -17.79 -19.68 3.18
C TYR A 97 -16.70 -19.39 2.12
N PRO A 98 -15.88 -20.36 1.68
CA PRO A 98 -14.89 -20.13 0.62
C PRO A 98 -15.47 -19.55 -0.67
N THR A 99 -16.74 -19.83 -1.00
CA THR A 99 -17.39 -19.33 -2.22
C THR A 99 -17.63 -17.81 -2.21
N TYR A 100 -17.63 -17.18 -1.04
CA TYR A 100 -17.89 -15.75 -0.87
C TYR A 100 -16.62 -14.89 -0.89
N ILE A 101 -15.45 -15.50 -0.83
CA ILE A 101 -14.17 -14.80 -0.80
C ILE A 101 -13.94 -14.10 -2.14
N ARG A 102 -13.70 -12.79 -2.11
CA ARG A 102 -13.41 -11.95 -3.29
C ARG A 102 -12.07 -11.23 -3.22
N GLN A 103 -11.40 -11.25 -2.07
CA GLN A 103 -10.09 -10.65 -1.85
C GLN A 103 -9.17 -11.65 -1.18
N LEU A 104 -7.96 -11.77 -1.72
CA LEU A 104 -6.86 -12.51 -1.11
C LEU A 104 -5.72 -11.56 -0.79
N ASP A 105 -5.17 -11.74 0.41
CA ASP A 105 -3.96 -11.08 0.88
C ASP A 105 -3.04 -12.16 1.40
N PHE A 106 -2.00 -12.49 0.64
CA PHE A 106 -1.14 -13.62 0.95
C PHE A 106 -0.39 -13.42 2.26
N ASN A 107 0.07 -12.19 2.52
CA ASN A 107 0.79 -11.88 3.76
C ASN A 107 -0.10 -12.13 4.97
N ASN A 108 -1.33 -11.60 4.95
CA ASN A 108 -2.27 -11.80 6.04
C ASN A 108 -2.69 -13.28 6.18
N ILE A 109 -2.82 -14.02 5.08
CA ILE A 109 -3.08 -15.46 5.15
C ILE A 109 -1.92 -16.18 5.87
N PHE A 110 -0.66 -15.91 5.49
CA PHE A 110 0.50 -16.50 6.15
C PHE A 110 0.60 -16.11 7.63
N LEU A 111 0.30 -14.86 7.99
CA LEU A 111 0.24 -14.41 9.38
C LEU A 111 -0.84 -15.17 10.17
N LEU A 112 -2.05 -15.29 9.62
CA LEU A 112 -3.15 -16.00 10.27
C LEU A 112 -2.87 -17.51 10.38
N ILE A 113 -2.25 -18.13 9.38
CA ILE A 113 -1.78 -19.53 9.45
C ILE A 113 -0.76 -19.68 10.58
N THR A 114 0.20 -18.78 10.66
CA THR A 114 1.25 -18.82 11.68
C THR A 114 0.67 -18.67 13.08
N GLU A 115 -0.21 -17.69 13.29
CA GLU A 115 -0.93 -17.52 14.55
C GLU A 115 -1.76 -18.76 14.88
N TRP A 116 -2.48 -19.32 13.91
CA TRP A 116 -3.29 -20.52 14.09
C TRP A 116 -2.45 -21.73 14.51
N ILE A 117 -1.30 -21.96 13.87
CA ILE A 117 -0.35 -23.03 14.18
C ILE A 117 0.12 -22.91 15.63
N ILE A 118 0.49 -21.70 16.06
CA ILE A 118 0.98 -21.39 17.41
C ILE A 118 -0.12 -21.62 18.44
N LYS A 119 -1.31 -21.05 18.24
CA LYS A 119 -2.45 -21.15 19.19
C LYS A 119 -2.97 -22.57 19.32
N ASN A 120 -2.85 -23.39 18.27
CA ASN A 120 -3.32 -24.78 18.27
C ASN A 120 -2.20 -25.81 18.49
N LYS A 121 -0.96 -25.40 18.82
CA LYS A 121 0.19 -26.31 18.96
C LYS A 121 -0.06 -27.45 19.96
N LYS A 122 -0.70 -27.17 21.10
CA LYS A 122 -1.02 -28.17 22.14
C LYS A 122 -2.12 -29.16 21.76
N TYR A 123 -2.95 -28.80 20.78
CA TYR A 123 -4.08 -29.63 20.35
C TYR A 123 -3.72 -30.55 19.18
N ARG A 124 -2.57 -30.35 18.53
CA ARG A 124 -2.14 -31.09 17.35
C ARG A 124 -1.05 -32.09 17.70
N THR A 125 -0.97 -33.16 16.93
CA THR A 125 0.16 -34.08 17.06
C THR A 125 1.42 -33.44 16.46
N LYS A 126 2.56 -33.55 17.16
CA LYS A 126 3.82 -32.96 16.71
C LYS A 126 4.26 -33.59 15.38
N PHE A 127 4.68 -32.77 14.41
CA PHE A 127 5.32 -33.26 13.19
C PHE A 127 6.64 -33.98 13.54
N LYS A 128 6.89 -35.12 12.88
CA LYS A 128 8.21 -35.77 12.95
C LYS A 128 9.18 -34.94 12.10
N GLU A 129 10.46 -35.10 12.34
CA GLU A 129 11.49 -34.50 11.51
C GLU A 129 11.33 -34.90 10.03
N ASN A 130 11.52 -33.91 9.14
CA ASN A 130 11.35 -34.03 7.70
C ASN A 130 9.99 -34.59 7.26
N TYR A 131 8.94 -34.36 8.05
CA TYR A 131 7.61 -34.90 7.74
C TYR A 131 7.12 -34.48 6.35
N PHE A 132 7.23 -33.20 5.99
CA PHE A 132 6.74 -32.68 4.71
C PHE A 132 7.58 -33.21 3.54
N ILE A 133 8.90 -33.28 3.70
CA ILE A 133 9.84 -33.91 2.74
C ILE A 133 9.42 -35.37 2.48
N LYS A 134 9.21 -36.16 3.54
CA LYS A 134 8.86 -37.59 3.45
C LYS A 134 7.44 -37.86 2.93
N ASN A 135 6.56 -36.85 2.95
CA ASN A 135 5.18 -36.94 2.47
C ASN A 135 4.94 -35.96 1.30
N SER A 136 5.99 -35.62 0.55
CA SER A 136 5.92 -34.62 -0.51
C SER A 136 4.94 -35.01 -1.62
N ASP A 137 4.74 -36.30 -1.84
CA ASP A 137 3.78 -36.88 -2.78
C ASP A 137 2.33 -36.48 -2.50
N LYS A 138 2.03 -36.05 -1.27
CA LYS A 138 0.69 -35.61 -0.84
C LYS A 138 0.40 -34.14 -1.13
N PHE A 139 1.42 -33.41 -1.57
CA PHE A 139 1.35 -32.00 -1.89
C PHE A 139 1.59 -31.80 -3.40
N THR A 140 1.09 -30.69 -3.90
CA THR A 140 1.37 -30.19 -5.25
C THR A 140 2.80 -29.65 -5.29
N PHE A 141 3.22 -28.98 -4.22
CA PHE A 141 4.58 -28.52 -4.09
C PHE A 141 5.53 -29.65 -3.68
N ASP A 142 6.66 -29.75 -4.38
CA ASP A 142 7.72 -30.70 -4.03
C ASP A 142 8.53 -30.19 -2.84
N PHE A 143 8.23 -30.71 -1.65
CA PHE A 143 8.98 -30.45 -0.42
C PHE A 143 10.31 -31.18 -0.36
N SER A 144 10.64 -32.07 -1.31
CA SER A 144 11.96 -32.70 -1.35
C SER A 144 13.10 -31.74 -1.68
N ILE A 145 12.78 -30.54 -2.18
CA ILE A 145 13.77 -29.50 -2.48
C ILE A 145 14.51 -28.99 -1.23
N PHE A 146 13.93 -29.16 -0.04
CA PHE A 146 14.50 -28.72 1.24
C PHE A 146 15.54 -29.71 1.79
N LYS A 147 16.37 -30.34 0.94
CA LYS A 147 17.32 -31.37 1.38
C LYS A 147 18.15 -30.90 2.57
N GLU A 148 18.44 -31.82 3.49
CA GLU A 148 19.28 -31.61 4.67
C GLU A 148 20.69 -31.19 4.21
N ASP A 149 20.98 -29.89 4.23
CA ASP A 149 22.37 -29.46 4.36
C ASP A 149 22.79 -29.84 5.79
N GLU A 150 23.51 -30.97 5.92
CA GLU A 150 24.33 -31.24 7.09
C GLU A 150 25.25 -30.04 7.34
N GLU A 151 25.39 -29.68 8.62
CA GLU A 151 26.24 -28.63 9.18
C GLU A 151 25.61 -27.22 9.31
N ASP A 152 25.02 -27.01 10.49
CA ASP A 152 24.86 -25.72 11.20
C ASP A 152 26.24 -25.03 11.42
N TYR A 153 26.98 -24.72 10.36
CA TYR A 153 28.14 -23.84 10.48
C TYR A 153 27.66 -22.38 10.51
N GLU A 154 27.99 -21.73 11.63
CA GLU A 154 27.99 -20.29 11.85
C GLU A 154 28.30 -19.52 10.54
N LEU A 155 27.26 -18.99 9.91
CA LEU A 155 27.39 -18.37 8.60
C LEU A 155 27.69 -16.89 8.73
N ASN A 156 28.95 -16.59 8.40
CA ASN A 156 29.42 -15.28 7.96
C ASN A 156 28.39 -14.60 7.03
N PHE A 157 28.03 -13.37 7.40
CA PHE A 157 27.02 -12.51 6.80
C PHE A 157 27.29 -12.19 5.32
N SER A 158 26.75 -13.02 4.41
CA SER A 158 26.60 -12.68 2.99
C SER A 158 25.13 -12.84 2.58
N TYR A 159 24.49 -11.70 2.31
CA TYR A 159 23.04 -11.53 2.05
C TYR A 159 22.47 -12.47 0.96
N ASN A 160 23.30 -12.96 0.05
CA ASN A 160 22.87 -13.80 -1.08
C ASN A 160 22.55 -15.26 -0.71
N ARG A 161 23.08 -15.81 0.40
CA ARG A 161 22.84 -17.22 0.78
C ARG A 161 21.61 -17.45 1.66
N ILE A 162 21.13 -16.42 2.38
CA ILE A 162 20.00 -16.53 3.31
C ILE A 162 18.68 -16.69 2.55
N ILE A 163 18.58 -16.07 1.38
CA ILE A 163 17.34 -15.97 0.61
C ILE A 163 16.99 -17.26 -0.15
N GLU A 164 17.95 -18.14 -0.39
CA GLU A 164 17.67 -19.47 -0.95
C GLU A 164 17.38 -20.51 0.15
N ARG A 165 17.76 -20.24 1.40
CA ARG A 165 17.57 -21.17 2.52
C ARG A 165 16.22 -20.95 3.20
N CYS A 166 15.19 -21.61 2.66
CA CYS A 166 13.91 -21.74 3.35
C CYS A 166 14.08 -22.66 4.58
N CYS A 167 13.74 -22.19 5.78
CA CYS A 167 13.93 -22.98 6.99
C CYS A 167 12.96 -24.18 7.01
N LEU A 168 13.37 -25.32 7.59
CA LEU A 168 12.48 -26.45 7.93
C LEU A 168 11.20 -26.00 8.67
N LYS A 169 11.30 -24.89 9.43
CA LYS A 169 10.19 -24.28 10.17
C LYS A 169 9.11 -23.65 9.27
N ASP A 170 9.40 -23.36 8.00
CA ASP A 170 8.44 -22.74 7.07
C ASP A 170 7.65 -23.77 6.24
N GLN A 171 8.11 -25.02 6.18
CA GLN A 171 7.43 -26.09 5.45
C GLN A 171 5.97 -26.27 5.93
N GLU A 172 5.74 -26.21 7.24
CA GLU A 172 4.39 -26.30 7.81
C GLU A 172 3.49 -25.16 7.32
N LYS A 173 3.99 -23.91 7.31
CA LYS A 173 3.21 -22.75 6.84
C LYS A 173 2.86 -22.88 5.36
N LEU A 174 3.82 -23.28 4.52
CA LEU A 174 3.63 -23.49 3.08
C LEU A 174 2.65 -24.64 2.80
N ALA A 175 2.73 -25.75 3.54
CA ALA A 175 1.81 -26.87 3.44
C ALA A 175 0.37 -26.46 3.78
N PHE A 176 0.19 -25.72 4.88
CA PHE A 176 -1.13 -25.19 5.26
C PHE A 176 -1.66 -24.19 4.22
N PHE A 177 -0.80 -23.28 3.74
CA PHE A 177 -1.17 -22.31 2.71
C PHE A 177 -1.65 -23.00 1.44
N GLU A 178 -0.94 -24.02 0.97
CA GLU A 178 -1.31 -24.77 -0.24
C GLU A 178 -2.75 -25.30 -0.14
N TYR A 179 -3.07 -26.02 0.94
CA TYR A 179 -4.40 -26.61 1.12
C TYR A 179 -5.49 -25.55 1.26
N ILE A 180 -5.23 -24.48 2.03
CA ILE A 180 -6.15 -23.36 2.18
C ILE A 180 -6.41 -22.71 0.82
N PHE A 181 -5.35 -22.44 0.05
CA PHE A 181 -5.45 -21.84 -1.27
C PHE A 181 -6.22 -22.75 -2.23
N LYS A 182 -5.94 -24.06 -2.23
CA LYS A 182 -6.68 -25.06 -3.02
C LYS A 182 -8.17 -25.08 -2.70
N ILE A 183 -8.56 -25.02 -1.42
CA ILE A 183 -9.97 -24.93 -1.02
C ILE A 183 -10.62 -23.67 -1.60
N ILE A 184 -9.93 -22.54 -1.50
CA ILE A 184 -10.46 -21.25 -1.96
C ILE A 184 -10.64 -21.26 -3.48
N ILE A 185 -9.60 -21.60 -4.26
CA ILE A 185 -9.67 -21.53 -5.72
C ILE A 185 -10.71 -22.48 -6.30
N THR A 186 -10.85 -23.68 -5.74
CA THR A 186 -11.80 -24.71 -6.23
C THR A 186 -13.26 -24.32 -5.98
N ARG A 187 -13.52 -23.48 -4.97
CA ARG A 187 -14.87 -23.02 -4.59
C ARG A 187 -15.15 -21.57 -4.99
N SER A 188 -14.12 -20.84 -5.42
CA SER A 188 -14.22 -19.42 -5.71
C SER A 188 -15.20 -19.14 -6.83
N LYS A 189 -16.03 -18.12 -6.63
CA LYS A 189 -16.87 -17.53 -7.69
C LYS A 189 -16.13 -16.43 -8.47
N GLY A 190 -14.83 -16.26 -8.26
CA GLY A 190 -13.97 -15.25 -8.87
C GLY A 190 -13.37 -14.30 -7.83
N ILE A 191 -12.05 -14.20 -7.80
CA ILE A 191 -11.30 -13.24 -6.98
C ILE A 191 -11.21 -11.92 -7.73
N ARG A 192 -11.55 -10.84 -7.02
CA ARG A 192 -11.49 -9.48 -7.55
C ARG A 192 -10.21 -8.78 -7.15
N LYS A 193 -9.72 -9.00 -5.92
CA LYS A 193 -8.50 -8.35 -5.42
C LYS A 193 -7.47 -9.37 -4.98
N LEU A 194 -6.23 -9.22 -5.44
CA LEU A 194 -5.10 -10.05 -5.03
C LEU A 194 -3.95 -9.16 -4.57
N PHE A 195 -3.60 -9.28 -3.30
CA PHE A 195 -2.45 -8.62 -2.70
C PHE A 195 -1.41 -9.68 -2.32
N VAL A 196 -0.22 -9.56 -2.88
CA VAL A 196 0.94 -10.38 -2.54
C VAL A 196 2.04 -9.42 -2.11
N ASP A 197 2.29 -9.35 -0.80
CA ASP A 197 3.24 -8.42 -0.21
C ASP A 197 4.08 -9.12 0.87
N ILE A 198 5.22 -9.69 0.49
CA ILE A 198 6.01 -10.58 1.36
C ILE A 198 7.34 -9.90 1.70
N TYR A 199 7.44 -9.23 2.85
CA TYR A 199 8.69 -8.61 3.33
C TYR A 199 9.38 -9.44 4.39
N HIS A 200 10.71 -9.31 4.47
CA HIS A 200 11.55 -9.95 5.49
C HIS A 200 12.01 -8.97 6.59
N GLU A 201 11.56 -7.71 6.56
CA GLU A 201 12.19 -6.61 7.31
C GLU A 201 11.93 -6.60 8.82
N ASN A 202 10.98 -7.39 9.33
CA ASN A 202 10.75 -7.52 10.77
C ASN A 202 11.21 -8.89 11.27
N GLU A 203 12.24 -8.89 12.11
CA GLU A 203 12.98 -10.05 12.64
C GLU A 203 12.14 -11.09 13.39
N GLU A 204 10.84 -10.88 13.62
CA GLU A 204 10.04 -11.86 14.37
C GLU A 204 9.61 -13.06 13.54
N ILE A 205 9.31 -12.93 12.22
CA ILE A 205 8.96 -14.10 11.38
C ILE A 205 9.26 -13.84 9.88
N ALA A 206 10.52 -13.81 9.48
CA ALA A 206 10.89 -13.96 8.06
C ALA A 206 10.59 -15.41 7.62
N TYR A 207 9.63 -15.61 6.70
CA TYR A 207 9.44 -16.89 6.02
C TYR A 207 9.85 -16.74 4.56
N THR A 208 10.66 -17.68 4.07
CA THR A 208 11.13 -17.65 2.68
C THR A 208 10.17 -18.46 1.81
N ILE A 209 9.71 -17.87 0.71
CA ILE A 209 8.94 -18.60 -0.30
C ILE A 209 9.92 -19.17 -1.33
N PRO A 210 9.97 -20.50 -1.51
CA PRO A 210 10.80 -21.11 -2.54
C PRO A 210 10.48 -20.57 -3.93
N LYS A 211 11.49 -20.40 -4.77
CA LYS A 211 11.39 -19.83 -6.13
C LYS A 211 10.23 -20.37 -6.95
N ASP A 212 10.08 -21.69 -6.96
CA ASP A 212 9.09 -22.36 -7.78
C ASP A 212 7.78 -22.62 -7.04
N TYR A 213 7.61 -22.21 -5.78
CA TYR A 213 6.40 -22.48 -5.01
C TYR A 213 5.14 -22.02 -5.74
N PHE A 214 5.13 -20.77 -6.21
CA PHE A 214 3.99 -20.23 -6.96
C PHE A 214 3.78 -20.87 -8.33
N LYS A 215 4.81 -21.51 -8.93
CA LYS A 215 4.65 -22.28 -10.16
C LYS A 215 3.64 -23.41 -9.93
N TYR A 216 3.88 -24.24 -8.92
CA TYR A 216 3.02 -25.38 -8.58
C TYR A 216 1.62 -24.94 -8.17
N ILE A 217 1.53 -23.94 -7.29
CA ILE A 217 0.25 -23.46 -6.76
C ILE A 217 -0.64 -22.85 -7.87
N PHE A 218 -0.08 -22.23 -8.90
CA PHE A 218 -0.86 -21.60 -9.97
C PHE A 218 -1.10 -22.49 -11.19
N GLU A 219 -0.50 -23.68 -11.22
CA GLU A 219 -0.85 -24.76 -12.13
C GLU A 219 -2.08 -25.56 -11.66
N LEU A 220 -2.58 -25.30 -10.44
CA LEU A 220 -3.78 -25.94 -9.91
C LEU A 220 -5.00 -25.74 -10.82
N LYS A 221 -5.82 -26.80 -10.88
CA LYS A 221 -7.12 -26.77 -11.56
C LYS A 221 -7.97 -25.61 -11.01
N ASP A 222 -8.75 -24.99 -11.89
CA ASP A 222 -9.64 -23.85 -11.60
C ASP A 222 -8.96 -22.51 -11.29
N PHE A 223 -7.62 -22.44 -11.24
CA PHE A 223 -6.89 -21.17 -11.07
C PHE A 223 -7.32 -20.13 -12.11
N GLY A 224 -7.34 -20.50 -13.40
CA GLY A 224 -7.70 -19.58 -14.47
C GLY A 224 -9.10 -18.98 -14.29
N LYS A 225 -10.09 -19.83 -14.01
CA LYS A 225 -11.48 -19.41 -13.72
C LYS A 225 -11.52 -18.44 -12.54
N CYS A 226 -10.78 -18.75 -11.48
CA CYS A 226 -10.72 -17.98 -10.24
C CYS A 226 -10.26 -16.53 -10.46
N PHE A 227 -9.31 -16.29 -11.37
CA PHE A 227 -8.69 -14.96 -11.55
C PHE A 227 -9.15 -14.20 -12.81
N THR A 228 -10.04 -14.76 -13.64
CA THR A 228 -10.58 -14.05 -14.81
C THR A 228 -11.20 -12.67 -14.50
N GLY A 229 -11.81 -12.52 -13.32
CA GLY A 229 -12.47 -11.30 -12.87
C GLY A 229 -11.61 -10.37 -12.00
N LEU A 230 -10.29 -10.54 -12.00
CA LEU A 230 -9.37 -9.76 -11.17
C LEU A 230 -9.37 -8.28 -11.60
N ASN A 231 -9.66 -7.39 -10.65
CA ASN A 231 -9.76 -5.94 -10.85
C ASN A 231 -8.60 -5.16 -10.23
N GLU A 232 -7.98 -5.68 -9.16
CA GLU A 232 -6.88 -5.06 -8.44
C GLU A 232 -5.83 -6.12 -8.13
N PHE A 233 -4.60 -5.86 -8.55
CA PHE A 233 -3.48 -6.74 -8.32
C PHE A 233 -2.30 -5.94 -7.77
N SER A 234 -1.77 -6.37 -6.63
CA SER A 234 -0.56 -5.84 -6.03
C SER A 234 0.45 -6.96 -5.83
N CYS A 235 1.66 -6.75 -6.36
CA CYS A 235 2.79 -7.66 -6.21
C CYS A 235 3.99 -6.87 -5.68
N LYS A 236 4.35 -7.11 -4.42
CA LYS A 236 5.37 -6.38 -3.67
C LYS A 236 6.14 -7.35 -2.76
N GLY A 237 7.26 -6.90 -2.22
CA GLY A 237 8.06 -7.70 -1.30
C GLY A 237 9.15 -8.53 -1.99
N ASN A 238 9.88 -9.27 -1.17
CA ASN A 238 11.13 -9.94 -1.50
C ASN A 238 10.90 -11.45 -1.70
N PHE A 239 10.32 -11.81 -2.86
CA PHE A 239 10.21 -13.18 -3.38
C PHE A 239 10.34 -13.23 -4.93
N HIS A 240 10.45 -14.44 -5.49
CA HIS A 240 10.41 -14.69 -6.94
C HIS A 240 9.01 -14.46 -7.55
N LYS A 241 8.90 -13.46 -8.42
CA LYS A 241 7.62 -12.93 -8.96
C LYS A 241 7.25 -13.54 -10.31
N ILE A 242 8.20 -14.09 -11.06
CA ILE A 242 8.00 -14.47 -12.47
C ILE A 242 6.79 -15.39 -12.69
N TRP A 243 6.64 -16.42 -11.86
CA TRP A 243 5.55 -17.39 -11.97
C TRP A 243 4.19 -16.76 -11.66
N LEU A 244 4.13 -15.92 -10.63
CA LEU A 244 2.93 -15.15 -10.30
C LEU A 244 2.53 -14.21 -11.44
N ILE A 245 3.47 -13.42 -11.95
CA ILE A 245 3.22 -12.47 -13.04
C ILE A 245 2.73 -13.21 -14.30
N ASN A 246 3.35 -14.33 -14.66
CA ASN A 246 2.93 -15.12 -15.82
C ASN A 246 1.55 -15.77 -15.63
N GLY A 247 1.24 -16.27 -14.43
CA GLY A 247 -0.08 -16.80 -14.10
C GLY A 247 -1.16 -15.73 -14.24
N ILE A 248 -0.96 -14.55 -13.63
CA ILE A 248 -1.92 -13.44 -13.70
C ILE A 248 -2.07 -12.94 -15.14
N LYS A 249 -0.96 -12.73 -15.86
CA LYS A 249 -0.96 -12.33 -17.28
C LYS A 249 -1.79 -13.27 -18.16
N LYS A 250 -1.76 -14.58 -17.90
CA LYS A 250 -2.45 -15.59 -18.71
C LYS A 250 -3.98 -15.54 -18.57
N TYR A 251 -4.49 -15.16 -17.40
CA TYR A 251 -5.93 -15.30 -17.10
C TYR A 251 -6.64 -13.96 -16.83
N SER A 252 -5.91 -12.94 -16.38
CA SER A 252 -6.46 -11.64 -15.98
C SER A 252 -6.21 -10.59 -17.06
N HIS A 253 -7.30 -10.07 -17.64
CA HIS A 253 -7.25 -9.17 -18.81
C HIS A 253 -7.98 -7.83 -18.59
N ASP A 254 -8.55 -7.60 -17.41
CA ASP A 254 -9.31 -6.40 -17.06
C ASP A 254 -8.90 -5.80 -15.70
N ILE A 255 -7.61 -5.90 -15.36
CA ILE A 255 -7.09 -5.28 -14.14
C ILE A 255 -7.19 -3.76 -14.28
N LYS A 256 -7.86 -3.13 -13.30
CA LYS A 256 -8.06 -1.67 -13.24
C LYS A 256 -6.99 -0.99 -12.41
N LYS A 257 -6.48 -1.66 -11.37
CA LYS A 257 -5.41 -1.14 -10.50
C LYS A 257 -4.30 -2.17 -10.39
N LEU A 258 -3.12 -1.77 -10.82
CA LEU A 258 -1.93 -2.62 -10.84
C LEU A 258 -0.82 -1.95 -10.04
N THR A 259 -0.29 -2.67 -9.07
CA THR A 259 0.88 -2.27 -8.29
C THR A 259 1.94 -3.35 -8.42
N ILE A 260 3.14 -3.00 -8.88
CA ILE A 260 4.25 -3.94 -9.04
C ILE A 260 5.50 -3.31 -8.49
N TYR A 261 5.97 -3.77 -7.33
CA TYR A 261 7.25 -3.33 -6.75
C TYR A 261 8.23 -4.47 -6.98
N PRO A 262 8.96 -4.44 -8.11
CA PRO A 262 9.81 -5.54 -8.53
C PRO A 262 10.94 -5.86 -7.55
N TRP A 263 11.41 -4.86 -6.77
CA TRP A 263 12.41 -4.92 -5.70
C TRP A 263 13.24 -6.19 -5.69
N ASN A 264 14.51 -6.11 -6.09
CA ASN A 264 15.51 -7.01 -5.53
C ASN A 264 16.98 -6.63 -5.70
N ARG A 265 17.69 -6.55 -4.56
CA ARG A 265 19.15 -6.73 -4.49
C ARG A 265 19.57 -8.22 -4.56
N ASN A 266 18.66 -9.16 -4.31
CA ASN A 266 18.94 -10.58 -4.05
C ASN A 266 18.33 -11.61 -5.04
N TYR A 267 17.31 -11.27 -5.86
CA TYR A 267 16.75 -12.13 -6.94
C TYR A 267 16.99 -11.51 -8.32
N VAL A 268 18.26 -11.26 -8.61
CA VAL A 268 18.70 -10.69 -9.88
C VAL A 268 18.17 -11.56 -11.05
N ASN A 269 17.59 -10.91 -12.06
CA ASN A 269 17.05 -11.52 -13.28
C ASN A 269 15.76 -12.37 -13.17
N ASP A 270 15.07 -12.41 -12.03
CA ASP A 270 13.82 -13.17 -11.90
C ASP A 270 12.69 -12.60 -12.80
N LEU A 271 12.34 -11.33 -12.58
CA LEU A 271 11.32 -10.64 -13.36
C LEU A 271 12.00 -9.82 -14.46
N ARG A 272 11.66 -10.03 -15.74
CA ARG A 272 12.25 -9.29 -16.87
C ARG A 272 11.27 -8.29 -17.47
N VAL A 273 11.79 -7.26 -18.15
CA VAL A 273 10.99 -6.21 -18.82
C VAL A 273 9.92 -6.81 -19.75
N LYS A 274 10.28 -7.88 -20.49
CA LYS A 274 9.35 -8.55 -21.42
C LYS A 274 8.12 -9.16 -20.71
N ASP A 275 8.27 -9.59 -19.47
CA ASP A 275 7.21 -10.24 -18.70
C ASP A 275 6.20 -9.19 -18.24
N LEU A 276 6.71 -8.05 -17.72
CA LEU A 276 5.92 -6.87 -17.37
C LEU A 276 5.22 -6.26 -18.59
N LYS A 277 5.94 -6.13 -19.71
CA LYS A 277 5.36 -5.69 -20.98
C LYS A 277 4.18 -6.56 -21.40
N GLY A 278 4.33 -7.89 -21.26
CA GLY A 278 3.28 -8.84 -21.55
C GLY A 278 2.07 -8.67 -20.64
N LEU A 279 2.28 -8.48 -19.33
CA LEU A 279 1.21 -8.25 -18.37
C LEU A 279 0.45 -6.97 -18.68
N LEU A 280 1.16 -5.85 -18.91
CA LEU A 280 0.57 -4.56 -19.22
C LEU A 280 -0.23 -4.60 -20.53
N LYS A 281 0.33 -5.16 -21.60
CA LYS A 281 -0.37 -5.30 -22.90
C LYS A 281 -1.62 -6.17 -22.84
N ALA A 282 -1.69 -7.12 -21.90
CA ALA A 282 -2.87 -7.96 -21.72
C ALA A 282 -4.07 -7.19 -21.12
N GLN A 283 -3.85 -6.01 -20.53
CA GLN A 283 -4.90 -5.26 -19.83
C GLN A 283 -5.65 -4.31 -20.76
N LYS A 284 -6.99 -4.34 -20.68
CA LYS A 284 -7.86 -3.52 -21.51
C LYS A 284 -8.24 -2.17 -20.87
N ASN A 285 -8.45 -2.14 -19.56
CA ASN A 285 -9.01 -0.98 -18.84
C ASN A 285 -8.17 -0.57 -17.63
N LEU A 286 -6.84 -0.57 -17.75
CA LEU A 286 -5.96 -0.18 -16.66
C LEU A 286 -6.14 1.32 -16.33
N LYS A 287 -6.58 1.62 -15.11
CA LYS A 287 -6.85 2.98 -14.62
C LYS A 287 -5.78 3.49 -13.67
N SER A 288 -5.13 2.61 -12.94
CA SER A 288 -4.10 2.96 -11.97
C SER A 288 -2.90 2.05 -12.13
N LEU A 289 -1.72 2.64 -12.28
CA LEU A 289 -0.44 1.94 -12.32
C LEU A 289 0.48 2.50 -11.25
N SER A 290 1.08 1.61 -10.46
CA SER A 290 2.08 1.95 -9.46
C SER A 290 3.27 0.99 -9.55
N PHE A 291 4.49 1.52 -9.52
CA PHE A 291 5.70 0.69 -9.49
C PHE A 291 6.85 1.38 -8.76
N SER A 292 7.86 0.57 -8.41
CA SER A 292 9.13 1.01 -7.83
C SER A 292 10.27 0.81 -8.84
N VAL A 293 11.32 1.65 -8.81
CA VAL A 293 12.52 1.53 -9.66
C VAL A 293 13.81 1.53 -8.82
N ASP A 294 14.46 0.38 -8.72
CA ASP A 294 15.69 0.06 -7.97
C ASP A 294 16.61 -0.90 -8.76
N SER A 295 16.31 -1.20 -10.04
CA SER A 295 17.21 -1.98 -10.93
C SER A 295 17.05 -1.63 -12.42
N GLU A 296 18.00 -2.04 -13.29
CA GLU A 296 17.97 -1.76 -14.74
C GLU A 296 16.69 -2.25 -15.46
N VAL A 297 16.11 -3.37 -15.01
CA VAL A 297 14.84 -3.88 -15.51
C VAL A 297 13.70 -2.89 -15.24
N GLU A 298 13.83 -2.10 -14.18
CA GLU A 298 12.75 -1.26 -13.64
C GLU A 298 12.67 0.08 -14.39
N LYS A 299 13.80 0.57 -14.92
CA LYS A 299 13.87 1.78 -15.76
C LYS A 299 12.99 1.65 -17.02
N LYS A 300 12.99 0.47 -17.66
CA LYS A 300 12.26 0.24 -18.93
C LYS A 300 10.78 -0.15 -18.77
N VAL A 301 10.23 -0.16 -17.56
CA VAL A 301 8.82 -0.51 -17.33
C VAL A 301 7.89 0.53 -17.97
N ILE A 302 8.28 1.80 -17.95
CA ILE A 302 7.47 2.87 -18.54
C ILE A 302 7.44 2.77 -20.07
N GLU A 303 8.51 2.28 -20.71
CA GLU A 303 8.51 2.01 -22.16
C GLU A 303 7.42 1.00 -22.57
N CYS A 304 6.95 0.19 -21.62
CA CYS A 304 5.88 -0.78 -21.83
C CYS A 304 4.49 -0.12 -21.83
N MET A 305 4.37 1.13 -21.40
CA MET A 305 3.11 1.90 -21.42
C MET A 305 2.81 2.35 -22.84
N GLN A 306 2.12 1.48 -23.59
CA GLN A 306 1.74 1.72 -24.97
C GLN A 306 0.27 1.37 -25.20
N GLY A 307 -0.28 1.83 -26.32
CA GLY A 307 -1.62 1.44 -26.76
C GLY A 307 -2.73 1.92 -25.82
N ASN A 308 -3.59 0.99 -25.39
CA ASN A 308 -4.82 1.32 -24.65
C ASN A 308 -4.56 1.94 -23.28
N ILE A 309 -3.46 1.60 -22.62
CA ILE A 309 -3.11 2.12 -21.28
C ILE A 309 -3.09 3.65 -21.29
N LEU A 310 -2.51 4.26 -22.32
CA LEU A 310 -2.41 5.72 -22.47
C LEU A 310 -3.79 6.42 -22.54
N LYS A 311 -4.82 5.68 -22.96
CA LYS A 311 -6.21 6.19 -23.11
C LYS A 311 -7.07 5.98 -21.87
N THR A 312 -6.66 5.08 -20.96
CA THR A 312 -7.47 4.65 -19.81
C THR A 312 -6.89 5.08 -18.47
N LEU A 313 -5.59 5.38 -18.40
CA LEU A 313 -4.92 5.68 -17.15
C LEU A 313 -5.43 6.97 -16.51
N GLU A 314 -5.86 6.88 -15.26
CA GLU A 314 -6.35 7.97 -14.42
C GLU A 314 -5.39 8.26 -13.25
N SER A 315 -4.50 7.34 -12.90
CA SER A 315 -3.54 7.48 -11.80
C SER A 315 -2.21 6.82 -12.15
N PHE A 316 -1.12 7.54 -11.94
CA PHE A 316 0.24 7.04 -12.12
C PHE A 316 1.05 7.32 -10.87
N ASN A 317 1.75 6.31 -10.37
CA ASN A 317 2.64 6.42 -9.22
C ASN A 317 3.97 5.70 -9.50
N MET A 318 5.06 6.42 -9.37
CA MET A 318 6.41 5.88 -9.44
C MET A 318 7.16 6.22 -8.17
N LYS A 319 7.78 5.22 -7.57
CA LYS A 319 8.61 5.36 -6.37
C LYS A 319 10.05 4.97 -6.68
N TYR A 320 11.03 5.76 -6.23
CA TYR A 320 12.45 5.52 -6.48
C TYR A 320 12.85 5.52 -7.97
N GLY A 321 14.17 5.58 -8.21
CA GLY A 321 14.83 5.36 -9.50
C GLY A 321 14.87 6.56 -10.44
N ASP A 322 15.44 6.33 -11.62
CA ASP A 322 15.77 7.37 -12.59
C ASP A 322 14.79 7.39 -13.75
N LEU A 323 14.33 8.58 -14.13
CA LEU A 323 13.57 8.84 -15.34
C LEU A 323 14.43 9.51 -16.41
N THR A 324 14.37 8.98 -17.63
CA THR A 324 14.94 9.57 -18.84
C THR A 324 13.83 10.06 -19.78
N ASN A 325 14.22 10.77 -20.84
CA ASN A 325 13.31 11.20 -21.92
C ASN A 325 12.49 10.05 -22.54
N ASN A 326 13.09 8.86 -22.64
CA ASN A 326 12.48 7.74 -23.34
C ASN A 326 11.27 7.19 -22.59
N GLU A 327 11.27 7.26 -21.27
CA GLU A 327 10.12 6.86 -20.46
C GLU A 327 9.01 7.92 -20.49
N LEU A 328 9.35 9.19 -20.25
CA LEU A 328 8.36 10.26 -20.11
C LEU A 328 7.54 10.54 -21.38
N LYS A 329 8.09 10.30 -22.58
CA LYS A 329 7.37 10.49 -23.86
C LYS A 329 6.10 9.64 -24.00
N TYR A 330 6.00 8.54 -23.25
CA TYR A 330 4.78 7.73 -23.22
C TYR A 330 3.77 8.31 -22.25
N LEU A 331 4.23 8.75 -21.08
CA LEU A 331 3.38 9.37 -20.08
C LEU A 331 2.77 10.68 -20.59
N SER A 332 3.53 11.51 -21.30
CA SER A 332 3.05 12.80 -21.86
C SER A 332 1.83 12.64 -22.78
N LYS A 333 1.63 11.47 -23.39
CA LYS A 333 0.50 11.14 -24.27
C LYS A 333 -0.78 10.78 -23.53
N CYS A 334 -0.74 10.58 -22.21
CA CYS A 334 -1.93 10.36 -21.40
C CYS A 334 -2.82 11.62 -21.41
N LYS A 335 -4.15 11.44 -21.40
CA LYS A 335 -5.12 12.57 -21.42
C LYS A 335 -6.20 12.50 -20.34
N LYS A 336 -6.20 11.45 -19.51
CA LYS A 336 -7.22 11.21 -18.46
C LYS A 336 -6.63 11.19 -17.06
N LEU A 337 -5.35 11.53 -16.90
CA LEU A 337 -4.68 11.43 -15.62
C LEU A 337 -5.26 12.45 -14.64
N LYS A 338 -5.66 11.96 -13.48
CA LYS A 338 -6.17 12.75 -12.35
C LYS A 338 -5.17 12.81 -11.20
N LYS A 339 -4.23 11.85 -11.16
CA LYS A 339 -3.25 11.72 -10.10
C LYS A 339 -1.89 11.37 -10.66
N LEU A 340 -0.89 12.16 -10.32
CA LEU A 340 0.50 11.92 -10.67
C LEU A 340 1.33 11.93 -9.39
N TYR A 341 2.11 10.87 -9.18
CA TYR A 341 3.01 10.75 -8.06
C TYR A 341 4.38 10.30 -8.56
N PHE A 342 5.37 11.17 -8.37
CA PHE A 342 6.79 10.84 -8.46
C PHE A 342 7.36 11.00 -7.06
N ASP A 343 7.63 9.88 -6.40
CA ASP A 343 8.13 9.82 -5.03
C ASP A 343 9.57 9.33 -5.02
N THR A 344 10.53 10.18 -4.62
CA THR A 344 11.95 9.85 -4.60
C THR A 344 12.49 9.49 -5.99
N VAL A 345 11.98 10.15 -7.03
CA VAL A 345 12.38 9.89 -8.41
C VAL A 345 13.43 10.90 -8.85
N TYR A 346 14.53 10.40 -9.39
CA TYR A 346 15.58 11.20 -9.99
C TYR A 346 15.27 11.43 -11.49
N PHE A 347 15.59 12.61 -12.00
CA PHE A 347 15.35 12.97 -13.39
C PHE A 347 16.67 13.31 -14.07
N ASP A 348 16.96 12.63 -15.18
CA ASP A 348 18.17 12.86 -15.97
C ASP A 348 18.09 14.22 -16.69
N GLU A 349 19.09 15.09 -16.51
CA GLU A 349 19.07 16.56 -16.73
C GLU A 349 18.91 17.06 -18.17
N SER A 350 18.45 16.21 -19.08
CA SER A 350 18.16 16.68 -20.44
C SER A 350 16.95 17.63 -20.47
N ILE A 351 17.10 18.78 -21.13
CA ILE A 351 16.05 19.81 -21.36
C ILE A 351 14.70 19.19 -21.79
N ASN A 352 14.78 18.11 -22.57
CA ASN A 352 13.61 17.37 -23.06
C ASN A 352 12.72 16.79 -21.94
N ILE A 353 13.24 16.46 -20.75
CA ILE A 353 12.43 15.94 -19.64
C ILE A 353 11.44 17.00 -19.15
N LEU A 354 11.94 18.23 -18.96
CA LEU A 354 11.13 19.34 -18.49
C LEU A 354 10.02 19.66 -19.50
N ASP A 355 10.35 19.69 -20.79
CA ASP A 355 9.37 19.88 -21.85
C ASP A 355 8.31 18.78 -21.88
N LEU A 356 8.70 17.52 -21.69
CA LEU A 356 7.77 16.38 -21.63
C LEU A 356 6.87 16.43 -20.39
N LEU A 357 7.38 16.86 -19.23
CA LEU A 357 6.58 17.07 -18.01
C LEU A 357 5.60 18.22 -18.20
N LYS A 358 6.02 19.33 -18.81
CA LYS A 358 5.14 20.46 -19.13
C LYS A 358 4.05 20.03 -20.11
N GLU A 359 4.40 19.31 -21.17
CA GLU A 359 3.43 18.76 -22.13
C GLU A 359 2.44 17.81 -21.43
N PHE A 360 2.96 16.94 -20.57
CA PHE A 360 2.14 16.05 -19.74
C PHE A 360 1.12 16.82 -18.89
N ILE A 361 1.56 17.87 -18.18
CA ILE A 361 0.70 18.71 -17.34
C ILE A 361 -0.33 19.43 -18.21
N LYS A 362 0.07 20.01 -19.34
CA LYS A 362 -0.86 20.65 -20.29
C LYS A 362 -1.95 19.68 -20.77
N ASN A 363 -1.58 18.44 -21.09
CA ASN A 363 -2.50 17.41 -21.57
C ASN A 363 -3.49 16.92 -20.50
N ASN A 364 -3.13 16.98 -19.21
CA ASN A 364 -3.93 16.40 -18.12
C ASN A 364 -4.44 17.43 -17.10
N GLY A 365 -4.01 18.69 -17.17
CA GLY A 365 -4.16 19.68 -16.10
C GLY A 365 -5.62 19.92 -15.68
N HIS A 366 -6.54 19.97 -16.65
CA HIS A 366 -7.98 20.12 -16.40
C HIS A 366 -8.60 18.95 -15.59
N ASN A 367 -7.97 17.78 -15.61
CA ASN A 367 -8.38 16.59 -14.85
C ASN A 367 -7.56 16.38 -13.57
N LEU A 368 -6.37 16.99 -13.48
CA LEU A 368 -5.38 16.74 -12.46
C LEU A 368 -5.85 17.29 -11.10
N LYS A 369 -6.01 16.38 -10.14
CA LYS A 369 -6.40 16.69 -8.76
C LYS A 369 -5.26 16.48 -7.78
N ASN A 370 -4.37 15.53 -8.07
CA ASN A 370 -3.27 15.18 -7.18
C ASN A 370 -1.96 15.25 -7.96
N PHE A 371 -1.02 16.05 -7.47
CA PHE A 371 0.30 16.19 -8.05
C PHE A 371 1.35 16.06 -6.95
N GLN A 372 2.23 15.09 -7.10
CA GLN A 372 3.41 14.91 -6.26
C GLN A 372 4.65 14.81 -7.13
N LEU A 373 5.63 15.65 -6.81
CA LEU A 373 6.98 15.65 -7.34
C LEU A 373 7.93 15.83 -6.15
N SER A 374 8.29 14.73 -5.49
CA SER A 374 9.24 14.72 -4.39
C SER A 374 10.54 14.07 -4.81
N GLN A 375 11.63 14.81 -4.69
CA GLN A 375 12.99 14.32 -4.95
C GLN A 375 13.66 14.09 -3.60
N ASN A 376 14.20 12.89 -3.38
CA ASN A 376 14.96 12.58 -2.17
C ASN A 376 16.44 12.59 -2.57
N ILE A 377 17.09 13.73 -2.38
CA ILE A 377 18.53 13.89 -2.62
C ILE A 377 19.22 13.33 -1.36
N ILE A 378 19.50 12.03 -1.34
CA ILE A 378 20.22 11.37 -0.24
C ILE A 378 21.74 11.45 -0.43
N ASP A 379 22.23 11.86 -1.59
CA ASP A 379 23.68 11.98 -1.81
C ASP A 379 24.26 13.26 -1.18
N ILE A 380 24.73 13.11 0.05
CA ILE A 380 25.56 14.08 0.78
C ILE A 380 26.91 14.32 0.07
N ASN A 381 27.31 13.43 -0.86
CA ASN A 381 28.62 13.46 -1.51
C ASN A 381 28.61 13.88 -3.00
N ASN A 382 27.45 14.16 -3.60
CA ASN A 382 27.37 14.70 -4.96
C ASN A 382 26.68 16.07 -4.93
N ILE A 383 27.49 17.11 -4.71
CA ILE A 383 27.12 18.54 -4.73
C ILE A 383 26.86 19.04 -6.17
N ASN A 384 26.85 18.16 -7.17
CA ASN A 384 26.35 18.52 -8.49
C ASN A 384 24.82 18.62 -8.42
N ASN A 385 24.37 19.86 -8.24
CA ASN A 385 22.99 20.34 -8.18
C ASN A 385 22.17 19.88 -9.39
N ASN A 386 21.62 18.66 -9.33
CA ASN A 386 20.79 18.12 -10.40
C ASN A 386 19.31 18.30 -10.12
N ASN A 387 18.92 19.56 -9.86
CA ASN A 387 17.53 19.91 -9.55
C ASN A 387 16.81 20.24 -10.86
N LEU A 388 15.72 19.51 -11.14
CA LEU A 388 14.72 19.94 -12.11
C LEU A 388 14.31 21.38 -11.80
N ASP A 389 14.22 22.22 -12.83
CA ASP A 389 13.66 23.56 -12.66
C ASP A 389 12.16 23.46 -12.34
N ILE A 390 11.85 23.48 -11.04
CA ILE A 390 10.50 23.39 -10.52
C ILE A 390 9.70 24.64 -10.92
N ASN A 391 10.34 25.78 -11.17
CA ASN A 391 9.69 27.04 -11.48
C ASN A 391 8.79 26.95 -12.72
N GLU A 392 9.32 26.35 -13.80
CA GLU A 392 8.55 26.14 -15.02
C GLU A 392 7.41 25.13 -14.84
N ILE A 393 7.60 24.13 -13.99
CA ILE A 393 6.54 23.15 -13.63
C ILE A 393 5.41 23.87 -12.89
N LEU A 394 5.73 24.66 -11.87
CA LEU A 394 4.75 25.45 -11.10
C LEU A 394 4.00 26.42 -12.00
N SER A 395 4.72 27.12 -12.90
CA SER A 395 4.13 28.01 -13.90
C SER A 395 3.17 27.26 -14.83
N THR A 396 3.54 26.06 -15.27
CA THR A 396 2.69 25.24 -16.13
C THR A 396 1.45 24.72 -15.39
N LEU A 397 1.56 24.37 -14.10
CA LEU A 397 0.43 24.00 -13.25
C LEU A 397 -0.56 25.16 -13.09
N LEU A 398 -0.08 26.38 -12.83
CA LEU A 398 -0.92 27.59 -12.73
C LEU A 398 -1.76 27.80 -14.00
N VAL A 399 -1.16 27.61 -15.17
CA VAL A 399 -1.85 27.81 -16.45
C VAL A 399 -2.80 26.66 -16.79
N SER A 400 -2.42 25.42 -16.50
CA SER A 400 -3.09 24.24 -17.05
C SER A 400 -4.11 23.58 -16.11
N CYS A 401 -3.95 23.76 -14.79
CA CYS A 401 -4.78 23.09 -13.80
C CYS A 401 -5.97 23.96 -13.34
N SER A 402 -7.13 23.32 -13.19
CA SER A 402 -8.36 24.00 -12.77
C SER A 402 -8.81 23.65 -11.35
N ASN A 403 -8.42 22.50 -10.81
CA ASN A 403 -8.96 22.00 -9.55
C ASN A 403 -7.99 21.06 -8.81
N LEU A 404 -6.88 21.62 -8.35
CA LEU A 404 -5.89 20.87 -7.60
C LEU A 404 -6.32 20.68 -6.14
N SER A 405 -6.26 19.44 -5.65
CA SER A 405 -6.70 19.05 -4.31
C SER A 405 -5.55 18.61 -3.41
N ASN A 406 -4.57 17.90 -3.95
CA ASN A 406 -3.38 17.49 -3.21
C ASN A 406 -2.13 17.93 -3.98
N PHE A 407 -1.27 18.69 -3.31
CA PHE A 407 -0.05 19.23 -3.87
C PHE A 407 1.13 18.85 -3.00
N TYR A 408 2.10 18.16 -3.59
CA TYR A 408 3.37 17.84 -2.94
C TYR A 408 4.52 18.17 -3.90
N VAL A 409 5.26 19.24 -3.63
CA VAL A 409 6.48 19.58 -4.38
C VAL A 409 7.52 20.10 -3.40
N ASN A 410 8.80 19.74 -3.57
CA ASN A 410 9.87 20.33 -2.79
C ASN A 410 10.00 21.82 -3.15
N ILE A 411 9.82 22.74 -2.20
CA ILE A 411 9.93 24.19 -2.41
C ILE A 411 11.11 24.72 -1.60
N ASP A 412 12.25 24.92 -2.27
CA ASP A 412 13.56 25.07 -1.62
C ASP A 412 14.24 26.42 -1.93
N ASN A 413 13.56 27.36 -2.61
CA ASN A 413 14.10 28.69 -2.92
C ASN A 413 13.01 29.77 -3.02
N GLN A 414 13.44 31.04 -3.04
CA GLN A 414 12.55 32.20 -3.04
C GLN A 414 11.68 32.34 -4.30
N SER A 415 12.23 32.08 -5.50
CA SER A 415 11.46 32.14 -6.75
C SER A 415 10.30 31.16 -6.76
N ASP A 416 10.50 29.96 -6.21
CA ASP A 416 9.48 28.92 -6.16
C ASP A 416 8.41 29.23 -5.12
N ILE A 417 8.76 29.92 -4.02
CA ILE A 417 7.78 30.41 -3.03
C ILE A 417 6.79 31.38 -3.65
N ILE A 418 7.27 32.32 -4.47
CA ILE A 418 6.39 33.30 -5.12
C ILE A 418 5.36 32.60 -6.02
N LEU A 419 5.80 31.59 -6.79
CA LEU A 419 4.88 30.79 -7.61
C LEU A 419 3.99 29.89 -6.78
N PHE A 420 4.51 29.29 -5.72
CA PHE A 420 3.75 28.48 -4.78
C PHE A 420 2.60 29.27 -4.15
N PHE A 421 2.84 30.51 -3.71
CA PHE A 421 1.79 31.40 -3.19
C PHE A 421 0.73 31.72 -4.24
N LYS A 422 1.10 31.88 -5.51
CA LYS A 422 0.11 32.00 -6.60
C LYS A 422 -0.74 30.73 -6.73
N ILE A 423 -0.13 29.55 -6.61
CA ILE A 423 -0.85 28.25 -6.65
C ILE A 423 -1.84 28.18 -5.48
N LEU A 424 -1.41 28.53 -4.27
CA LEU A 424 -2.27 28.54 -3.09
C LEU A 424 -3.47 29.47 -3.27
N ARG A 425 -3.24 30.69 -3.76
CA ARG A 425 -4.31 31.67 -4.05
C ARG A 425 -5.30 31.15 -5.10
N GLN A 426 -4.80 30.55 -6.19
CA GLN A 426 -5.63 30.01 -7.28
C GLN A 426 -6.49 28.82 -6.82
N PHE A 427 -5.94 27.93 -5.99
CA PHE A 427 -6.59 26.69 -5.59
C PHE A 427 -7.09 26.68 -4.13
N LYS A 428 -7.23 27.85 -3.50
CA LYS A 428 -7.61 28.01 -2.07
C LYS A 428 -8.89 27.29 -1.66
N HIS A 429 -9.82 27.10 -2.59
CA HIS A 429 -11.10 26.40 -2.36
C HIS A 429 -11.06 24.91 -2.70
N SER A 430 -10.03 24.41 -3.38
CA SER A 430 -9.94 23.00 -3.78
C SER A 430 -8.87 22.21 -3.01
N LEU A 431 -7.80 22.90 -2.57
CA LEU A 431 -6.70 22.29 -1.84
C LEU A 431 -7.16 21.72 -0.50
N LYS A 432 -6.78 20.46 -0.28
CA LYS A 432 -7.02 19.67 0.93
C LYS A 432 -5.72 19.21 1.59
N SER A 433 -4.67 19.02 0.81
CA SER A 433 -3.36 18.61 1.30
C SER A 433 -2.26 19.39 0.62
N ILE A 434 -1.34 19.93 1.41
CA ILE A 434 -0.11 20.59 0.96
C ILE A 434 1.07 19.91 1.64
N ASN A 435 2.10 19.60 0.87
CA ASN A 435 3.41 19.20 1.37
C ASN A 435 4.48 19.93 0.54
N VAL A 436 5.38 20.67 1.20
CA VAL A 436 6.42 21.48 0.54
C VAL A 436 7.79 20.80 0.54
N GLY A 437 7.81 19.48 0.72
CA GLY A 437 9.00 18.67 0.95
C GLY A 437 9.01 18.06 2.34
N ASN A 438 9.62 16.88 2.46
CA ASN A 438 10.23 16.40 3.70
C ASN A 438 11.35 15.44 3.33
N TYR A 439 12.58 15.80 3.67
CA TYR A 439 13.73 14.93 3.46
C TYR A 439 13.84 13.97 4.64
N ASN A 440 13.93 12.67 4.36
CA ASN A 440 13.86 11.58 5.35
C ASN A 440 14.86 11.68 6.53
N ASN A 441 15.82 12.62 6.47
CA ASN A 441 16.79 12.88 7.53
C ASN A 441 16.25 13.83 8.62
N GLY A 442 15.05 14.40 8.44
CA GLY A 442 14.44 15.31 9.42
C GLY A 442 15.13 16.67 9.53
N ILE A 443 15.88 17.07 8.50
CA ILE A 443 16.57 18.37 8.41
C ILE A 443 15.88 19.17 7.30
N PRO A 444 15.34 20.37 7.61
CA PRO A 444 14.77 21.26 6.60
C PRO A 444 15.85 21.77 5.64
N LYS A 445 15.51 21.99 4.37
CA LYS A 445 16.46 22.52 3.36
C LYS A 445 16.30 23.99 3.07
N PHE A 446 15.25 24.63 3.57
CA PHE A 446 14.98 26.02 3.28
C PHE A 446 14.65 26.82 4.54
N ASN A 447 15.39 27.90 4.75
CA ASN A 447 15.09 28.85 5.81
C ASN A 447 13.93 29.75 5.39
N PHE A 448 12.79 29.57 6.03
CA PHE A 448 11.55 30.27 5.72
C PHE A 448 11.36 31.46 6.65
N ASN A 449 11.68 32.64 6.13
CA ASN A 449 11.73 33.88 6.90
C ASN A 449 10.35 34.33 7.42
N TYR A 450 10.38 35.30 8.33
CA TYR A 450 9.19 35.83 8.98
C TYR A 450 8.22 36.53 8.01
N ASP A 451 8.72 37.26 7.01
CA ASP A 451 7.87 37.97 6.03
C ASP A 451 7.07 36.99 5.15
N PHE A 452 7.70 35.90 4.69
CA PHE A 452 7.00 34.84 3.99
C PHE A 452 5.98 34.13 4.88
N MET A 453 6.25 33.99 6.18
CA MET A 453 5.29 33.44 7.14
C MET A 453 4.04 34.30 7.25
N LEU A 454 4.20 35.63 7.31
CA LEU A 454 3.06 36.56 7.34
C LEU A 454 2.20 36.44 6.08
N GLU A 455 2.82 36.46 4.90
CA GLU A 455 2.08 36.29 3.63
C GLU A 455 1.42 34.91 3.54
N PHE A 456 2.11 33.84 3.96
CA PHE A 456 1.54 32.50 3.98
C PHE A 456 0.32 32.42 4.89
N ILE A 457 0.35 33.03 6.09
CA ILE A 457 -0.79 33.08 7.01
C ILE A 457 -1.97 33.76 6.34
N GLU A 458 -1.77 34.92 5.70
CA GLU A 458 -2.83 35.63 5.00
C GLU A 458 -3.51 34.73 3.95
N ILE A 459 -2.71 34.03 3.15
CA ILE A 459 -3.21 33.10 2.14
C ILE A 459 -3.93 31.92 2.81
N PHE A 460 -3.31 31.29 3.80
CA PHE A 460 -3.84 30.13 4.52
C PHE A 460 -5.20 30.43 5.16
N MET A 461 -5.37 31.60 5.77
CA MET A 461 -6.62 32.00 6.39
C MET A 461 -7.76 32.19 5.37
N SER A 462 -7.45 32.34 4.08
CA SER A 462 -8.43 32.35 3.00
C SER A 462 -8.79 30.96 2.45
N MET A 463 -8.08 29.91 2.88
CA MET A 463 -8.29 28.54 2.42
C MET A 463 -9.42 27.86 3.19
N SER A 464 -10.39 27.28 2.47
CA SER A 464 -11.62 26.76 3.10
C SER A 464 -11.61 25.26 3.36
N ASN A 465 -10.69 24.50 2.74
CA ASN A 465 -10.78 23.04 2.67
C ASN A 465 -9.49 22.31 3.07
N ILE A 466 -8.49 23.02 3.60
CA ILE A 466 -7.21 22.43 3.98
C ILE A 466 -7.37 21.50 5.18
N ILE A 467 -6.89 20.26 5.03
CA ILE A 467 -6.99 19.19 6.03
C ILE A 467 -5.58 18.78 6.49
N ASN A 468 -4.63 18.70 5.55
CA ASN A 468 -3.25 18.33 5.86
C ASN A 468 -2.29 19.41 5.37
N LEU A 469 -1.39 19.82 6.24
CA LEU A 469 -0.35 20.78 5.93
C LEU A 469 0.99 20.27 6.44
N ASP A 470 1.92 20.02 5.53
CA ASP A 470 3.27 19.54 5.84
C ASP A 470 4.30 20.57 5.33
N LEU A 471 4.86 21.32 6.28
CA LEU A 471 5.88 22.34 6.10
C LEU A 471 7.24 21.89 6.65
N SER A 472 7.45 20.59 6.87
CA SER A 472 8.67 20.06 7.51
C SER A 472 9.96 20.26 6.72
N ASN A 473 9.88 20.68 5.45
CA ASN A 473 11.08 21.07 4.72
C ASN A 473 11.51 22.53 4.95
N TRP A 474 10.67 23.30 5.64
CA TRP A 474 10.96 24.69 5.99
C TRP A 474 11.42 24.79 7.43
N GLU A 475 12.57 25.43 7.62
CA GLU A 475 13.03 25.88 8.92
C GLU A 475 12.33 27.19 9.25
N ILE A 476 11.50 27.19 10.28
CA ILE A 476 10.85 28.41 10.77
C ILE A 476 11.30 28.75 12.19
N SER A 477 11.33 30.05 12.49
CA SER A 477 11.61 30.52 13.86
C SER A 477 10.46 30.19 14.82
N PHE A 478 10.76 30.09 16.11
CA PHE A 478 9.74 29.99 17.17
C PHE A 478 8.66 31.09 17.08
N ASN A 479 9.04 32.32 16.70
CA ASN A 479 8.09 33.41 16.51
C ASN A 479 7.13 33.17 15.32
N SER A 480 7.67 32.70 14.19
CA SER A 480 6.89 32.30 13.01
C SER A 480 5.93 31.15 13.34
N PHE A 481 6.39 30.16 14.10
CA PHE A 481 5.57 29.06 14.58
C PHE A 481 4.43 29.56 15.47
N LYS A 482 4.76 30.44 16.42
CA LYS A 482 3.79 31.00 17.37
C LYS A 482 2.65 31.73 16.67
N ILE A 483 2.97 32.67 15.78
CA ILE A 483 1.94 33.43 15.07
C ILE A 483 1.09 32.51 14.18
N PHE A 484 1.67 31.45 13.61
CA PHE A 484 0.89 30.47 12.85
C PHE A 484 -0.11 29.71 13.75
N ILE A 485 0.35 29.19 14.89
CA ILE A 485 -0.50 28.43 15.84
C ILE A 485 -1.65 29.28 16.37
N GLU A 486 -1.40 30.54 16.68
CA GLU A 486 -2.41 31.50 17.16
C GLU A 486 -3.52 31.71 16.11
N ASN A 487 -3.20 31.67 14.82
CA ASN A 487 -4.17 31.85 13.74
C ASN A 487 -4.83 30.53 13.30
N CYS A 488 -4.11 29.39 13.33
CA CYS A 488 -4.58 28.15 12.74
C CYS A 488 -5.40 27.27 13.69
N CYS A 489 -5.41 27.55 15.00
CA CYS A 489 -6.08 26.73 16.02
C CYS A 489 -7.59 26.96 16.16
N HIS A 490 -8.19 27.88 15.40
CA HIS A 490 -9.63 28.16 15.49
C HIS A 490 -10.48 26.95 15.08
N SER A 491 -11.57 26.67 15.82
CA SER A 491 -12.49 25.54 15.58
C SER A 491 -13.20 25.53 14.21
N LYS A 492 -13.16 26.64 13.47
CA LYS A 492 -13.76 26.76 12.13
C LYS A 492 -12.79 26.33 11.02
N ILE A 493 -11.52 26.11 11.35
CA ILE A 493 -10.49 25.69 10.42
C ILE A 493 -10.48 24.15 10.36
N LEU A 494 -10.55 23.60 9.14
CA LEU A 494 -10.65 22.15 8.90
C LEU A 494 -9.33 21.38 9.01
N LEU A 495 -8.24 22.06 9.35
CA LEU A 495 -6.91 21.47 9.44
C LEU A 495 -6.92 20.34 10.48
N LYS A 496 -6.44 19.16 10.12
CA LYS A 496 -6.37 17.99 11.02
C LYS A 496 -4.94 17.58 11.30
N VAL A 497 -4.05 17.68 10.32
CA VAL A 497 -2.65 17.32 10.48
C VAL A 497 -1.78 18.51 10.09
N PHE A 498 -0.92 18.95 11.01
CA PHE A 498 0.10 19.94 10.74
C PHE A 498 1.49 19.36 11.06
N LYS A 499 2.44 19.52 10.15
CA LYS A 499 3.84 19.17 10.36
C LYS A 499 4.74 20.33 9.99
N VAL A 500 5.78 20.55 10.78
CA VAL A 500 6.71 21.67 10.59
C VAL A 500 8.04 21.43 11.32
N SER A 501 9.09 22.13 10.89
CA SER A 501 10.39 22.14 11.55
C SER A 501 10.66 23.51 12.15
N CYS A 502 10.84 23.58 13.47
CA CYS A 502 10.98 24.81 14.22
C CYS A 502 12.37 24.94 14.86
N VAL A 503 12.97 26.12 14.79
CA VAL A 503 14.21 26.47 15.49
C VAL A 503 13.93 27.48 16.60
N GLY A 504 14.55 27.25 17.76
CA GLY A 504 14.28 27.98 18.99
C GLY A 504 13.04 27.47 19.75
N GLY A 505 12.87 27.95 20.98
CA GLY A 505 11.90 27.42 21.95
C GLY A 505 12.32 26.08 22.54
N SER A 506 11.99 25.85 23.81
CA SER A 506 12.07 24.52 24.41
C SER A 506 10.92 23.64 23.92
N LYS A 507 11.05 22.33 24.06
CA LYS A 507 9.96 21.40 23.79
C LYS A 507 8.72 21.72 24.63
N GLU A 508 8.93 22.05 25.89
CA GLU A 508 7.86 22.42 26.82
C GLU A 508 7.15 23.71 26.40
N ASP A 509 7.88 24.70 25.89
CA ASP A 509 7.28 25.94 25.37
C ASP A 509 6.39 25.67 24.15
N LEU A 510 6.84 24.81 23.24
CA LEU A 510 6.09 24.41 22.06
C LEU A 510 4.81 23.65 22.44
N GLU A 511 4.92 22.65 23.32
CA GLU A 511 3.76 21.87 23.81
C GLU A 511 2.75 22.76 24.52
N SER A 512 3.21 23.61 25.45
CA SER A 512 2.37 24.56 26.17
C SER A 512 1.64 25.52 25.24
N LEU A 513 2.33 26.03 24.21
CA LEU A 513 1.74 26.92 23.21
C LEU A 513 0.64 26.24 22.39
N ILE A 514 0.88 25.00 21.94
CA ILE A 514 -0.10 24.23 21.17
C ILE A 514 -1.32 23.90 22.04
N GLU A 515 -1.10 23.41 23.26
CA GLU A 515 -2.18 23.04 24.18
C GLU A 515 -3.04 24.22 24.60
N SER A 516 -2.40 25.35 24.95
CA SER A 516 -3.12 26.55 25.37
C SER A 516 -3.99 27.09 24.25
N ASN A 517 -3.48 27.14 23.01
CA ASN A 517 -4.26 27.58 21.85
C ASN A 517 -5.39 26.59 21.49
N ALA A 518 -5.16 25.29 21.60
CA ALA A 518 -6.20 24.29 21.39
C ALA A 518 -7.35 24.43 22.41
N LYS A 519 -7.00 24.61 23.69
CA LYS A 519 -7.96 24.86 24.78
C LYS A 519 -8.75 26.16 24.55
N LEU A 520 -8.05 27.27 24.26
CA LEU A 520 -8.67 28.58 24.00
C LEU A 520 -9.68 28.54 22.85
N ASN A 521 -9.39 27.75 21.81
CA ASN A 521 -10.22 27.66 20.62
C ASN A 521 -11.20 26.48 20.62
N SER A 522 -11.36 25.78 21.76
CA SER A 522 -12.24 24.60 21.90
C SER A 522 -11.98 23.52 20.84
N ARG A 523 -10.71 23.27 20.55
CA ARG A 523 -10.29 22.28 19.56
C ARG A 523 -9.69 21.07 20.25
N SER A 524 -10.17 19.88 19.86
CA SER A 524 -9.66 18.62 20.38
C SER A 524 -8.32 18.28 19.76
N LEU A 525 -7.37 17.95 20.61
CA LEU A 525 -6.02 17.54 20.25
C LEU A 525 -5.90 16.03 20.46
N ASP A 526 -5.64 15.29 19.39
CA ASP A 526 -5.51 13.84 19.42
C ASP A 526 -4.07 13.41 19.72
N ASN A 527 -3.08 14.12 19.17
CA ASN A 527 -1.68 13.80 19.35
C ASN A 527 -0.76 15.00 19.10
N ILE A 528 0.32 15.10 19.86
CA ILE A 528 1.49 15.92 19.58
C ILE A 528 2.71 15.01 19.59
N LEU A 529 3.52 15.08 18.53
CA LEU A 529 4.82 14.43 18.46
C LEU A 529 5.88 15.48 18.15
N ILE A 530 6.85 15.63 19.05
CA ILE A 530 8.02 16.49 18.85
C ILE A 530 9.28 15.63 18.91
N ILE A 531 10.03 15.63 17.81
CA ILE A 531 11.33 14.95 17.68
C ILE A 531 12.40 16.03 17.60
N GLU A 532 13.35 16.01 18.54
CA GLU A 532 14.46 16.97 18.60
C GLU A 532 15.68 16.40 17.87
N ASN A 533 16.17 17.15 16.88
CA ASN A 533 17.40 16.88 16.15
C ASN A 533 18.29 18.14 16.27
N ASP A 534 19.24 18.11 17.20
CA ASP A 534 20.07 19.28 17.56
C ASP A 534 19.20 20.51 17.94
N GLU A 535 19.32 21.63 17.23
CA GLU A 535 18.54 22.84 17.49
C GLU A 535 17.10 22.79 16.91
N ILE A 536 16.84 21.86 15.99
CA ILE A 536 15.60 21.74 15.23
C ILE A 536 14.62 20.81 15.95
N LYS A 537 13.37 21.26 16.06
CA LYS A 537 12.24 20.48 16.55
C LYS A 537 11.31 20.16 15.39
N ASN A 538 11.21 18.88 15.05
CA ASN A 538 10.24 18.38 14.08
C ASN A 538 8.93 18.09 14.80
N ILE A 539 7.91 18.88 14.50
CA ILE A 539 6.63 18.89 15.20
C ILE A 539 5.58 18.26 14.29
N THR A 540 4.78 17.35 14.83
CA THR A 540 3.54 16.85 14.21
C THR A 540 2.40 17.06 15.19
N ILE A 541 1.35 17.75 14.74
CA ILE A 541 0.13 18.02 15.50
C ILE A 541 -1.05 17.35 14.80
N ILE A 542 -1.86 16.62 15.56
CA ILE A 542 -3.08 15.97 15.08
C ILE A 542 -4.26 16.50 15.89
N TRP A 543 -5.21 17.12 15.20
CA TRP A 543 -6.49 17.57 15.75
C TRP A 543 -7.64 16.71 15.24
N HIS A 544 -8.69 16.59 16.05
CA HIS A 544 -9.94 15.92 15.67
C HIS A 544 -10.90 16.85 14.92
#